data_AF-A0A9E2UFI1-F1
#
_entry.id   AF-A0A9E2UFI1-F1
#
_cell.length_a   1.000
_cell.length_b   1.000
_cell.length_c   1.000
_cell.angle_alpha   90.00
_cell.angle_beta   90.00
_cell.angle_gamma   90.00
#
_symmetry.space_group_name_H-M   'P 1'
#
loop_
_entity.id
_entity.type
_entity.pdbx_description
1 polymer ?
#
loop_
_entity_poly.entity_id
_entity_poly.type
_entity_poly.pdbx_seq_one_letter_code
_entity_poly.pdbx_strand_id
1 'polypeptide(L)'
;DRLTPAAIIPMHTPDEAIVEHEFVTRQLGSKVGMFGSNMARKVPAAAANDPDTARFAVWYDVLGLDSDYDYDPVWAKCVELGIAPTFHSASSNQGLRLSPTNFTYNHIGHFAAAGHATAKAIFLGGVTRRFPELRFAFLEGGVGWASQLFGDLIEHWERRSAMALERMHPDKLDRGKLMSLVEKYGYDDIAAALRERGGLPDPEQAYLTGNIADIDDFSACKIAHKEDWVDLYAKPYYFGCEADDRMNATAFGRNNPFGAKLNAIFSSDIGHFDVIDMRHPLPEAYELVEDGHITADDFRAFTFTNAVRLWGTQNPRFFESTRVAKHAAAVLAATQTPTLAAAE
;
A
#
# COMPACT_ATOMS: atom_id res chain seq x y z
N ASP A 1 7.81 9.69 28.65
CA ASP A 1 7.51 10.90 27.82
C ASP A 1 8.17 10.89 26.43
N ARG A 2 9.13 9.99 26.14
CA ARG A 2 9.91 9.96 24.87
C ARG A 2 9.92 8.62 24.12
N LEU A 3 9.37 7.55 24.69
CA LEU A 3 9.33 6.22 24.11
C LEU A 3 7.95 5.61 24.32
N THR A 4 7.43 4.93 23.30
CA THR A 4 6.23 4.10 23.38
C THR A 4 6.53 2.75 22.71
N PRO A 5 6.28 1.60 23.34
CA PRO A 5 6.44 0.31 22.69
C PRO A 5 5.30 0.06 21.70
N ALA A 6 5.58 -0.75 20.68
CA ALA A 6 4.58 -1.32 19.77
C ALA A 6 4.15 -2.69 20.28
N ALA A 7 2.84 -2.92 20.39
CA ALA A 7 2.31 -4.26 20.64
C ALA A 7 2.24 -5.06 19.34
N ILE A 8 2.62 -6.34 19.36
CA ILE A 8 2.50 -7.21 18.20
C ILE A 8 1.08 -7.76 18.17
N ILE A 9 0.37 -7.55 17.05
CA ILE A 9 -0.99 -8.06 16.86
C ILE A 9 -0.93 -9.25 15.88
N PRO A 10 -1.19 -10.49 16.36
CA PRO A 10 -1.25 -11.66 15.51
C PRO A 10 -2.44 -11.54 14.55
N MET A 11 -2.23 -11.87 13.29
CA MET A 11 -3.24 -11.74 12.25
C MET A 11 -3.58 -13.09 11.61
N HIS A 12 -3.39 -14.22 12.31
CA HIS A 12 -3.76 -15.53 11.76
C HIS A 12 -5.27 -15.68 11.62
N THR A 13 -6.06 -15.14 12.56
CA THR A 13 -7.51 -15.05 12.45
C THR A 13 -8.01 -13.70 12.97
N PRO A 14 -9.15 -13.19 12.50
CA PRO A 14 -9.74 -11.96 13.03
C PRO A 14 -10.04 -12.03 14.54
N ASP A 15 -10.53 -13.17 15.03
CA ASP A 15 -10.88 -13.34 16.45
C ASP A 15 -9.65 -13.22 17.36
N GLU A 16 -8.55 -13.89 16.99
CA GLU A 16 -7.28 -13.80 17.72
C GLU A 16 -6.74 -12.36 17.71
N ALA A 17 -6.76 -11.71 16.55
CA ALA A 17 -6.31 -10.33 16.39
C ALA A 17 -7.11 -9.40 17.32
N ILE A 18 -8.43 -9.53 17.35
CA ILE A 18 -9.31 -8.70 18.17
C ILE A 18 -9.05 -8.92 19.67
N VAL A 19 -8.92 -10.17 20.11
CA VAL A 19 -8.67 -10.51 21.52
C VAL A 19 -7.34 -9.91 21.99
N GLU A 20 -6.26 -10.12 21.22
CA GLU A 20 -4.96 -9.57 21.57
C GLU A 20 -4.99 -8.04 21.53
N HIS A 21 -5.64 -7.46 20.51
CA HIS A 21 -5.73 -6.02 20.36
C HIS A 21 -6.44 -5.36 21.56
N GLU A 22 -7.55 -5.93 22.03
CA GLU A 22 -8.24 -5.45 23.23
C GLU A 22 -7.39 -5.61 24.48
N PHE A 23 -6.72 -6.75 24.65
CA PHE A 23 -5.84 -7.01 25.79
C PHE A 23 -4.72 -5.98 25.88
N VAL A 24 -3.93 -5.81 24.81
CA VAL A 24 -2.77 -4.92 24.83
C VAL A 24 -3.17 -3.44 24.95
N THR A 25 -4.28 -3.03 24.35
CA THR A 25 -4.70 -1.62 24.42
C THR A 25 -5.40 -1.30 25.73
N ARG A 26 -6.36 -2.11 26.17
CA ARG A 26 -7.20 -1.78 27.35
C ARG A 26 -6.54 -2.17 28.67
N GLN A 27 -5.79 -3.28 28.71
CA GLN A 27 -5.18 -3.76 29.95
C GLN A 27 -3.73 -3.29 30.10
N LEU A 28 -2.96 -3.31 29.01
CA LEU A 28 -1.54 -2.92 29.05
C LEU A 28 -1.30 -1.45 28.66
N GLY A 29 -2.29 -0.77 28.06
CA GLY A 29 -2.20 0.64 27.70
C GLY A 29 -1.38 0.92 26.44
N SER A 30 -1.17 -0.08 25.58
CA SER A 30 -0.47 0.07 24.30
C SER A 30 -1.19 1.06 23.39
N LYS A 31 -0.43 1.99 22.82
CA LYS A 31 -0.93 3.04 21.91
C LYS A 31 -0.51 2.81 20.45
N VAL A 32 0.29 1.79 20.21
CA VAL A 32 0.87 1.43 18.90
C VAL A 32 0.68 -0.07 18.72
N GLY A 33 0.25 -0.50 17.53
CA GLY A 33 0.09 -1.90 17.15
C GLY A 33 0.85 -2.20 15.87
N MET A 34 1.72 -3.20 15.90
CA MET A 34 2.39 -3.80 14.74
C MET A 34 1.62 -5.05 14.33
N PHE A 35 0.90 -4.96 13.21
CA PHE A 35 0.02 -6.01 12.72
C PHE A 35 0.80 -6.92 11.76
N GLY A 36 0.65 -8.23 11.91
CA GLY A 36 1.17 -9.18 10.94
C GLY A 36 0.53 -8.98 9.56
N SER A 37 1.30 -9.13 8.49
CA SER A 37 0.78 -9.24 7.13
C SER A 37 1.47 -10.36 6.36
N ASN A 38 0.97 -10.69 5.17
CA ASN A 38 1.46 -11.81 4.36
C ASN A 38 1.40 -13.13 5.15
N MET A 39 0.22 -13.44 5.69
CA MET A 39 0.04 -14.63 6.51
C MET A 39 0.18 -15.88 5.65
N ALA A 40 1.10 -16.77 6.00
CA ALA A 40 1.26 -18.03 5.27
C ALA A 40 0.02 -18.93 5.48
N ARG A 41 -0.77 -19.11 4.43
CA ARG A 41 -1.95 -19.98 4.38
C ARG A 41 -1.60 -21.26 3.64
N LYS A 42 -1.93 -22.42 4.22
CA LYS A 42 -1.67 -23.71 3.58
C LYS A 42 -2.61 -23.89 2.38
N VAL A 43 -2.07 -24.34 1.25
CA VAL A 43 -2.88 -24.73 0.10
C VAL A 43 -3.58 -26.06 0.42
N PRO A 44 -4.93 -26.11 0.51
CA PRO A 44 -5.64 -27.30 1.01
C PRO A 44 -5.33 -28.57 0.20
N ALA A 45 -5.20 -28.46 -1.12
CA ALA A 45 -4.92 -29.59 -2.01
C ALA A 45 -3.51 -30.20 -1.81
N ALA A 46 -2.54 -29.41 -1.33
CA ALA A 46 -1.17 -29.85 -1.11
C ALA A 46 -0.92 -30.35 0.31
N ALA A 47 -1.65 -29.82 1.29
CA ALA A 47 -1.54 -30.20 2.70
C ALA A 47 -1.93 -31.67 2.99
N ALA A 48 -2.61 -32.34 2.05
CA ALA A 48 -3.11 -33.70 2.20
C ALA A 48 -2.04 -34.81 1.98
N ASN A 49 -0.90 -34.52 1.34
CA ASN A 49 -0.08 -35.57 0.74
C ASN A 49 1.32 -35.78 1.36
N ASP A 50 1.90 -34.79 2.06
CA ASP A 50 3.20 -34.91 2.75
C ASP A 50 3.50 -33.69 3.68
N PRO A 51 3.80 -33.89 4.98
CA PRO A 51 4.16 -32.79 5.90
C PRO A 51 5.39 -31.97 5.47
N ASP A 52 6.39 -32.60 4.84
CA ASP A 52 7.63 -31.92 4.44
C ASP A 52 7.43 -31.00 3.23
N THR A 53 6.47 -31.33 2.38
CA THR A 53 6.02 -30.50 1.24
C THR A 53 5.01 -29.45 1.68
N ALA A 54 4.15 -29.76 2.65
CA ALA A 54 3.08 -28.87 3.11
C ALA A 54 3.58 -27.52 3.67
N ARG A 55 4.82 -27.45 4.18
CA ARG A 55 5.45 -26.19 4.62
C ARG A 55 5.81 -25.24 3.48
N PHE A 56 5.98 -25.77 2.27
CA PHE A 56 6.32 -24.98 1.07
C PHE A 56 5.08 -24.67 0.22
N ALA A 57 4.02 -25.46 0.35
CA ALA A 57 2.76 -25.24 -0.34
C ALA A 57 1.88 -24.25 0.42
N VAL A 58 2.35 -23.00 0.50
CA VAL A 58 1.62 -21.89 1.09
C VAL A 58 1.37 -20.78 0.07
N TRP A 59 0.28 -20.07 0.25
CA TRP A 59 0.07 -18.75 -0.34
C TRP A 59 0.10 -17.71 0.77
N TYR A 60 0.33 -16.44 0.43
CA TYR A 60 0.49 -15.37 1.42
C TYR A 60 -0.72 -14.45 1.38
N ASP A 61 -1.45 -14.45 2.49
CA ASP A 61 -2.67 -13.67 2.66
C ASP A 61 -2.37 -12.24 3.06
N VAL A 62 -2.89 -11.31 2.26
CA VAL A 62 -2.65 -9.87 2.31
C VAL A 62 -3.78 -9.10 3.00
N LEU A 63 -4.73 -9.80 3.61
CA LEU A 63 -5.69 -9.31 4.63
C LEU A 63 -6.71 -8.25 4.16
N GLY A 64 -6.62 -7.78 2.93
CA GLY A 64 -7.54 -6.80 2.34
C GLY A 64 -8.30 -7.31 1.12
N LEU A 65 -7.82 -8.36 0.46
CA LEU A 65 -8.36 -8.88 -0.80
C LEU A 65 -8.18 -10.40 -0.83
N ASP A 66 -9.25 -11.13 -1.17
CA ASP A 66 -9.29 -12.59 -1.34
C ASP A 66 -8.74 -13.40 -0.14
N SER A 67 -8.86 -12.84 1.06
CA SER A 67 -8.47 -13.52 2.31
C SER A 67 -9.45 -14.65 2.66
N ASP A 68 -8.96 -15.71 3.31
CA ASP A 68 -9.79 -16.79 3.86
C ASP A 68 -10.78 -16.28 4.93
N TYR A 69 -10.49 -15.13 5.55
CA TYR A 69 -11.29 -14.53 6.60
C TYR A 69 -11.68 -13.09 6.26
N ASP A 70 -12.81 -12.63 6.81
CA ASP A 70 -13.16 -11.23 6.80
C ASP A 70 -12.42 -10.48 7.91
N TYR A 71 -11.55 -9.54 7.55
CA TYR A 71 -10.78 -8.70 8.48
C TYR A 71 -11.44 -7.35 8.77
N ASP A 72 -12.60 -7.03 8.17
CA ASP A 72 -13.36 -5.82 8.50
C ASP A 72 -13.64 -5.67 10.02
N PRO A 73 -13.94 -6.74 10.79
CA PRO A 73 -14.04 -6.65 12.24
C PRO A 73 -12.76 -6.17 12.94
N VAL A 74 -11.58 -6.53 12.40
CA VAL A 74 -10.29 -6.05 12.93
C VAL A 74 -10.11 -4.57 12.61
N TRP A 75 -10.43 -4.13 11.39
CA TRP A 75 -10.39 -2.71 11.01
C TRP A 75 -11.34 -1.86 11.85
N ALA A 76 -12.55 -2.35 12.10
CA ALA A 76 -13.50 -1.72 13.02
C ALA A 76 -12.94 -1.61 14.44
N LYS A 77 -12.24 -2.66 14.91
CA LYS A 77 -11.59 -2.66 16.22
C LYS A 77 -10.45 -1.62 16.30
N CYS A 78 -9.67 -1.44 15.24
CA CYS A 78 -8.64 -0.40 15.15
C CYS A 78 -9.24 1.01 15.28
N VAL A 79 -10.40 1.26 14.66
CA VAL A 79 -11.16 2.51 14.83
C VAL A 79 -11.59 2.67 16.29
N GLU A 80 -12.25 1.66 16.86
CA GLU A 80 -12.77 1.70 18.22
C GLU A 80 -11.67 1.97 19.27
N LEU A 81 -10.52 1.32 19.13
CA LEU A 81 -9.41 1.41 20.07
C LEU A 81 -8.51 2.62 19.81
N GLY A 82 -8.69 3.34 18.70
CA GLY A 82 -7.84 4.45 18.32
C GLY A 82 -6.41 4.00 18.01
N ILE A 83 -6.24 2.88 17.29
CA ILE A 83 -4.93 2.32 16.96
C ILE A 83 -4.76 2.22 15.44
N ALA A 84 -3.67 2.80 14.95
CA ALA A 84 -3.36 2.83 13.53
C ALA A 84 -2.74 1.48 13.14
N PRO A 85 -3.24 0.77 12.11
CA PRO A 85 -2.62 -0.47 11.68
C PRO A 85 -1.26 -0.21 11.02
N THR A 86 -0.17 -0.60 11.67
CA THR A 86 1.17 -0.51 11.10
C THR A 86 1.73 -1.88 10.80
N PHE A 87 2.21 -2.09 9.58
CA PHE A 87 2.70 -3.37 9.09
C PHE A 87 4.21 -3.34 8.97
N HIS A 88 4.83 -4.37 9.52
CA HIS A 88 6.24 -4.68 9.36
C HIS A 88 6.35 -6.20 9.19
N SER A 89 6.56 -6.64 7.96
CA SER A 89 6.60 -8.06 7.61
C SER A 89 7.61 -8.27 6.50
N ALA A 90 8.41 -9.33 6.62
CA ALA A 90 9.46 -9.63 5.66
C ALA A 90 8.93 -10.50 4.52
N SER A 91 9.43 -10.29 3.30
CA SER A 91 9.24 -11.21 2.16
C SER A 91 10.53 -11.92 1.74
N SER A 92 11.56 -11.91 2.59
CA SER A 92 12.77 -12.71 2.37
C SER A 92 12.38 -14.19 2.33
N ASN A 93 12.97 -14.95 1.41
CA ASN A 93 12.61 -16.34 1.14
C ASN A 93 11.21 -16.53 0.53
N GLN A 94 10.65 -15.49 -0.12
CA GLN A 94 9.39 -15.57 -0.85
C GLN A 94 9.56 -15.12 -2.30
N GLY A 95 8.72 -15.64 -3.21
CA GLY A 95 8.70 -15.25 -4.62
C GLY A 95 10.07 -15.41 -5.29
N LEU A 96 10.60 -14.32 -5.85
CA LEU A 96 11.92 -14.32 -6.51
C LEU A 96 13.10 -14.18 -5.52
N ARG A 97 12.88 -14.17 -4.20
CA ARG A 97 13.91 -13.93 -3.17
C ARG A 97 14.43 -15.21 -2.53
N LEU A 98 14.86 -16.15 -3.37
CA LEU A 98 15.20 -17.53 -2.98
C LEU A 98 16.67 -17.89 -3.25
N SER A 99 17.59 -16.92 -3.23
CA SER A 99 19.00 -17.24 -3.40
C SER A 99 19.49 -18.07 -2.21
N PRO A 100 20.04 -19.28 -2.40
CA PRO A 100 20.52 -20.10 -1.30
C PRO A 100 21.81 -19.57 -0.66
N THR A 101 22.51 -18.65 -1.34
CA THR A 101 23.86 -18.21 -0.96
C THR A 101 24.03 -16.71 -0.86
N ASN A 102 23.06 -15.90 -1.29
CA ASN A 102 23.18 -14.44 -1.32
C ASN A 102 22.12 -13.76 -0.45
N PHE A 103 22.54 -13.35 0.75
CA PHE A 103 21.70 -12.58 1.68
C PHE A 103 21.19 -11.29 1.04
N THR A 104 22.06 -10.50 0.41
CA THR A 104 21.72 -9.20 -0.17
C THR A 104 20.63 -9.30 -1.23
N TYR A 105 20.68 -10.33 -2.08
CA TYR A 105 19.63 -10.60 -3.07
C TYR A 105 18.27 -10.87 -2.41
N ASN A 106 18.26 -11.61 -1.29
CA ASN A 106 17.04 -11.91 -0.56
C ASN A 106 16.56 -10.73 0.30
N HIS A 107 17.47 -9.89 0.77
CA HIS A 107 17.21 -8.78 1.68
C HIS A 107 16.73 -7.52 0.95
N ILE A 108 17.39 -7.10 -0.14
CA ILE A 108 17.05 -5.83 -0.80
C ILE A 108 15.58 -5.83 -1.28
N GLY A 109 14.81 -4.84 -0.79
CA GLY A 109 13.43 -4.61 -1.17
C GLY A 109 12.43 -5.63 -0.61
N HIS A 110 12.80 -6.44 0.37
CA HIS A 110 11.89 -7.45 0.93
C HIS A 110 10.76 -6.84 1.77
N PHE A 111 11.02 -5.81 2.59
CA PHE A 111 9.97 -5.07 3.30
C PHE A 111 9.08 -4.29 2.33
N ALA A 112 9.68 -3.62 1.33
CA ALA A 112 8.94 -2.94 0.27
C ALA A 112 7.96 -3.86 -0.45
N ALA A 113 8.36 -5.08 -0.81
CA ALA A 113 7.49 -6.04 -1.48
C ALA A 113 6.32 -6.51 -0.60
N ALA A 114 6.57 -6.76 0.70
CA ALA A 114 5.55 -7.15 1.66
C ALA A 114 4.54 -6.01 1.93
N GLY A 115 5.05 -4.78 2.11
CA GLY A 115 4.25 -3.58 2.27
C GLY A 115 3.43 -3.26 1.02
N HIS A 116 4.03 -3.37 -0.16
CA HIS A 116 3.37 -3.18 -1.45
C HIS A 116 2.20 -4.16 -1.64
N ALA A 117 2.39 -5.44 -1.34
CA ALA A 117 1.33 -6.45 -1.46
C ALA A 117 0.14 -6.12 -0.53
N THR A 118 0.43 -5.78 0.74
CA THR A 118 -0.58 -5.44 1.76
C THR A 118 -1.30 -4.14 1.40
N ALA A 119 -0.59 -3.07 1.06
CA ALA A 119 -1.15 -1.76 0.71
C ALA A 119 -2.07 -1.84 -0.52
N LYS A 120 -1.66 -2.61 -1.53
CA LYS A 120 -2.45 -2.85 -2.73
C LYS A 120 -3.74 -3.62 -2.41
N ALA A 121 -3.67 -4.64 -1.56
CA ALA A 121 -4.84 -5.41 -1.14
C ALA A 121 -5.82 -4.57 -0.31
N ILE A 122 -5.33 -3.76 0.64
CA ILE A 122 -6.15 -2.81 1.41
C ILE A 122 -6.87 -1.83 0.48
N PHE A 123 -6.17 -1.33 -0.55
CA PHE A 123 -6.74 -0.39 -1.51
C PHE A 123 -7.80 -1.05 -2.40
N LEU A 124 -7.41 -2.07 -3.19
CA LEU A 124 -8.29 -2.75 -4.15
C LEU A 124 -9.44 -3.50 -3.47
N GLY A 125 -9.20 -3.99 -2.25
CA GLY A 125 -10.21 -4.57 -1.40
C GLY A 125 -11.22 -3.55 -0.85
N GLY A 126 -11.04 -2.25 -1.07
CA GLY A 126 -11.93 -1.18 -0.64
C GLY A 126 -11.90 -0.88 0.87
N VAL A 127 -10.88 -1.32 1.59
CA VAL A 127 -10.77 -1.13 3.05
C VAL A 127 -10.71 0.35 3.40
N THR A 128 -9.90 1.15 2.68
CA THR A 128 -9.83 2.61 2.90
C THR A 128 -11.14 3.33 2.58
N ARG A 129 -11.99 2.75 1.73
CA ARG A 129 -13.33 3.26 1.45
C ARG A 129 -14.31 2.94 2.59
N ARG A 130 -14.25 1.72 3.14
CA ARG A 130 -15.11 1.30 4.26
C ARG A 130 -14.69 1.93 5.59
N PHE A 131 -13.40 2.16 5.78
CA PHE A 131 -12.80 2.71 7.00
C PHE A 131 -11.97 3.97 6.71
N PRO A 132 -12.58 5.07 6.24
CA PRO A 132 -11.86 6.29 5.84
C PRO A 132 -11.18 7.03 7.00
N GLU A 133 -11.54 6.66 8.24
CA GLU A 133 -10.96 7.20 9.47
C GLU A 133 -9.57 6.62 9.76
N LEU A 134 -9.27 5.41 9.26
CA LEU A 134 -8.02 4.73 9.55
C LEU A 134 -6.82 5.35 8.83
N ARG A 135 -5.66 5.26 9.50
CA ARG A 135 -4.35 5.55 8.94
C ARG A 135 -3.51 4.28 8.99
N PHE A 136 -2.98 3.87 7.86
CA PHE A 136 -2.18 2.66 7.71
C PHE A 136 -0.71 3.02 7.52
N ALA A 137 0.20 2.29 8.15
CA ALA A 137 1.63 2.46 7.90
C ALA A 137 2.29 1.18 7.39
N PHE A 138 3.24 1.31 6.47
CA PHE A 138 4.04 0.22 5.93
C PHE A 138 5.51 0.55 6.18
N LEU A 139 6.17 -0.20 7.07
CA LEU A 139 7.45 0.19 7.67
C LEU A 139 8.65 -0.46 6.96
N GLU A 140 9.78 0.24 6.98
CA GLU A 140 11.10 -0.19 6.46
C GLU A 140 11.16 -0.51 4.96
N GLY A 141 10.12 -0.13 4.21
CA GLY A 141 10.08 -0.29 2.76
C GLY A 141 10.55 0.94 1.98
N GLY A 142 10.70 2.09 2.64
CA GLY A 142 10.85 3.39 1.98
C GLY A 142 9.56 3.83 1.26
N VAL A 143 9.59 4.98 0.60
CA VAL A 143 8.42 5.58 -0.09
C VAL A 143 8.47 5.48 -1.62
N GLY A 144 9.60 5.05 -2.20
CA GLY A 144 9.77 4.94 -3.65
C GLY A 144 8.74 4.00 -4.30
N TRP A 145 8.56 2.80 -3.75
CA TRP A 145 7.56 1.84 -4.23
C TRP A 145 6.12 2.36 -4.07
N ALA A 146 5.87 3.18 -3.05
CA ALA A 146 4.56 3.73 -2.77
C ALA A 146 4.16 4.81 -3.78
N SER A 147 5.13 5.62 -4.21
CA SER A 147 4.93 6.61 -5.29
C SER A 147 4.62 5.91 -6.60
N GLN A 148 5.35 4.82 -6.90
CA GLN A 148 5.09 4.00 -8.09
C GLN A 148 3.71 3.35 -8.04
N LEU A 149 3.37 2.68 -6.93
CA LEU A 149 2.07 2.03 -6.74
C LEU A 149 0.90 3.03 -6.91
N PHE A 150 1.08 4.28 -6.47
CA PHE A 150 0.03 5.29 -6.63
C PHE A 150 -0.27 5.60 -8.10
N GLY A 151 0.78 5.78 -8.90
CA GLY A 151 0.65 5.94 -10.35
C GLY A 151 0.07 4.69 -11.00
N ASP A 152 0.62 3.51 -10.66
CA ASP A 152 0.20 2.23 -11.22
C ASP A 152 -1.30 2.00 -10.99
N LEU A 153 -1.82 2.22 -9.78
CA LEU A 153 -3.25 2.03 -9.49
C LEU A 153 -4.15 2.92 -10.36
N ILE A 154 -3.76 4.17 -10.60
CA ILE A 154 -4.54 5.11 -11.41
C ILE A 154 -4.51 4.70 -12.89
N GLU A 155 -3.33 4.42 -13.41
CA GLU A 155 -3.16 4.01 -14.81
C GLU A 155 -3.89 2.69 -15.11
N HIS A 156 -3.96 1.78 -14.13
CA HIS A 156 -4.73 0.55 -14.25
C HIS A 156 -6.24 0.79 -14.11
N TRP A 157 -6.67 1.71 -13.25
CA TRP A 157 -8.09 2.09 -13.16
C TRP A 157 -8.63 2.66 -14.48
N GLU A 158 -7.81 3.41 -15.21
CA GLU A 158 -8.14 3.91 -16.56
C GLU A 158 -8.35 2.79 -17.61
N ARG A 159 -7.99 1.55 -17.28
CA ARG A 159 -8.07 0.36 -18.15
C ARG A 159 -8.98 -0.74 -17.61
N ARG A 160 -9.15 -0.81 -16.29
CA ARG A 160 -9.76 -1.94 -15.57
C ARG A 160 -10.97 -1.55 -14.72
N SER A 161 -11.39 -0.29 -14.73
CA SER A 161 -12.70 0.14 -14.20
C SER A 161 -13.84 -0.26 -15.13
N ALA A 162 -15.07 -0.35 -14.61
CA ALA A 162 -16.26 -0.68 -15.42
C ALA A 162 -16.40 0.22 -16.67
N MET A 163 -16.20 1.53 -16.51
CA MET A 163 -16.25 2.47 -17.64
C MET A 163 -15.13 2.22 -18.66
N ALA A 164 -13.92 1.91 -18.19
CA ALA A 164 -12.79 1.61 -19.07
C ALA A 164 -12.99 0.30 -19.84
N LEU A 165 -13.49 -0.74 -19.16
CA LEU A 165 -13.77 -2.04 -19.74
C LEU A 165 -14.87 -1.94 -20.81
N GLU A 166 -15.92 -1.13 -20.58
CA GLU A 166 -16.95 -0.86 -21.60
C GLU A 166 -16.36 -0.19 -22.86
N ARG A 167 -15.37 0.71 -22.69
CA ARG A 167 -14.68 1.34 -23.84
C ARG A 167 -13.80 0.35 -24.59
N MET A 168 -13.21 -0.60 -23.86
CA MET A 168 -12.34 -1.65 -24.41
C MET A 168 -13.10 -2.91 -24.81
N HIS A 169 -14.44 -2.91 -24.73
CA HIS A 169 -15.25 -4.07 -25.07
C HIS A 169 -14.98 -4.52 -26.51
N PRO A 170 -14.82 -5.83 -26.80
CA PRO A 170 -14.44 -6.31 -28.13
C PRO A 170 -15.36 -5.84 -29.27
N ASP A 171 -16.63 -5.59 -28.95
CA ASP A 171 -17.61 -5.08 -29.92
C ASP A 171 -17.36 -3.65 -30.37
N LYS A 172 -16.54 -2.87 -29.64
CA LYS A 172 -16.14 -1.51 -30.02
C LYS A 172 -15.04 -1.49 -31.08
N LEU A 173 -14.39 -2.62 -31.38
CA LEU A 173 -13.36 -2.70 -32.39
C LEU A 173 -13.95 -2.43 -33.78
N ASP A 174 -13.48 -1.38 -34.47
CA ASP A 174 -13.80 -1.15 -35.88
C ASP A 174 -13.05 -2.16 -36.76
N ARG A 175 -13.68 -3.33 -36.95
CA ARG A 175 -13.14 -4.46 -37.72
C ARG A 175 -12.91 -4.08 -39.19
N GLY A 176 -13.76 -3.22 -39.75
CA GLY A 176 -13.63 -2.74 -41.12
C GLY A 176 -12.40 -1.85 -41.28
N LYS A 177 -12.19 -0.91 -40.34
CA LYS A 177 -11.00 -0.08 -40.33
C LYS A 177 -9.73 -0.90 -40.12
N LEU A 178 -9.75 -1.86 -39.20
CA LEU A 178 -8.63 -2.78 -38.98
C LEU A 178 -8.26 -3.52 -40.27
N MET A 179 -9.23 -4.15 -40.93
CA MET A 179 -9.01 -4.84 -42.21
C MET A 179 -8.41 -3.90 -43.27
N SER A 180 -8.96 -2.69 -43.42
CA SER A 180 -8.45 -1.71 -44.40
C SER A 180 -6.99 -1.31 -44.16
N LEU A 181 -6.54 -1.28 -42.90
CA LEU A 181 -5.15 -0.97 -42.55
C LEU A 181 -4.24 -2.17 -42.85
N VAL A 182 -4.66 -3.38 -42.49
CA VAL A 182 -3.93 -4.61 -42.76
C VAL A 182 -3.69 -4.79 -44.25
N GLU A 183 -4.72 -4.58 -45.08
CA GLU A 183 -4.62 -4.63 -46.54
C GLU A 183 -3.73 -3.51 -47.10
N LYS A 184 -3.88 -2.27 -46.61
CA LYS A 184 -3.09 -1.11 -47.07
C LYS A 184 -1.58 -1.32 -46.88
N TYR A 185 -1.16 -1.96 -45.79
CA TYR A 185 0.25 -2.17 -45.47
C TYR A 185 0.79 -3.53 -45.91
N GLY A 186 0.00 -4.35 -46.61
CA GLY A 186 0.47 -5.58 -47.27
C GLY A 186 0.69 -6.78 -46.34
N TYR A 187 -0.09 -6.89 -45.26
CA TYR A 187 -0.04 -8.03 -44.33
C TYR A 187 -1.03 -9.13 -44.74
N ASP A 188 -0.73 -9.85 -45.82
CA ASP A 188 -1.66 -10.82 -46.44
C ASP A 188 -2.03 -12.00 -45.53
N ASP A 189 -1.08 -12.47 -44.71
CA ASP A 189 -1.28 -13.54 -43.73
C ASP A 189 -2.24 -13.12 -42.61
N ILE A 190 -2.07 -11.91 -42.08
CA ILE A 190 -2.98 -11.32 -41.09
C ILE A 190 -4.36 -11.07 -41.71
N ALA A 191 -4.43 -10.60 -42.96
CA ALA A 191 -5.71 -10.39 -43.65
C ALA A 191 -6.48 -11.71 -43.81
N ALA A 192 -5.80 -12.80 -44.18
CA ALA A 192 -6.40 -14.13 -44.27
C ALA A 192 -6.94 -14.58 -42.90
N ALA A 193 -6.13 -14.49 -41.84
CA ALA A 193 -6.53 -14.87 -40.49
C ALA A 193 -7.73 -14.04 -39.97
N LEU A 194 -7.74 -12.72 -40.22
CA LEU A 194 -8.86 -11.88 -39.83
C LEU A 194 -10.14 -12.23 -40.59
N ARG A 195 -10.07 -12.58 -41.89
CA ARG A 195 -11.25 -13.02 -42.65
C ARG A 195 -11.82 -14.33 -42.10
N GLU A 196 -10.96 -15.28 -41.77
CA GLU A 196 -11.36 -16.55 -41.12
C GLU A 196 -12.03 -16.31 -39.76
N ARG A 197 -11.58 -15.30 -39.02
CA ARG A 197 -12.05 -14.97 -37.66
C ARG A 197 -13.13 -13.88 -37.62
N GLY A 198 -13.78 -13.58 -38.74
CA GLY A 198 -14.87 -12.59 -38.79
C GLY A 198 -14.43 -11.16 -38.39
N GLY A 199 -13.16 -10.83 -38.64
CA GLY A 199 -12.54 -9.53 -38.36
C GLY A 199 -12.03 -9.34 -36.93
N LEU A 200 -12.09 -10.37 -36.08
CA LEU A 200 -11.51 -10.34 -34.74
C LEU A 200 -10.06 -10.90 -34.76
N PRO A 201 -9.09 -10.22 -34.13
CA PRO A 201 -7.73 -10.74 -34.00
C PRO A 201 -7.69 -12.06 -33.21
N ASP A 202 -8.41 -12.13 -32.10
CA ASP A 202 -8.44 -13.28 -31.21
C ASP A 202 -9.86 -13.51 -30.65
N PRO A 203 -10.73 -14.22 -31.39
CA PRO A 203 -12.12 -14.44 -30.98
C PRO A 203 -12.24 -15.36 -29.75
N GLU A 204 -11.26 -16.24 -29.51
CA GLU A 204 -11.26 -17.16 -28.37
C GLU A 204 -11.02 -16.40 -27.06
N GLN A 205 -10.20 -15.35 -27.09
CA GLN A 205 -9.90 -14.54 -25.91
C GLN A 205 -10.79 -13.30 -25.74
N ALA A 206 -11.38 -12.80 -26.83
CA ALA A 206 -12.10 -11.53 -26.86
C ALA A 206 -13.10 -11.36 -25.69
N TYR A 207 -13.88 -12.39 -25.38
CA TYR A 207 -14.96 -12.31 -24.39
C TYR A 207 -14.68 -13.12 -23.11
N LEU A 208 -13.44 -13.57 -22.90
CA LEU A 208 -13.10 -14.36 -21.71
C LEU A 208 -13.03 -13.47 -20.48
N THR A 209 -13.90 -13.75 -19.51
CA THR A 209 -13.86 -13.14 -18.18
C THR A 209 -13.35 -14.10 -17.10
N GLY A 210 -13.12 -15.38 -17.44
CA GLY A 210 -12.74 -16.41 -16.47
C GLY A 210 -13.85 -16.75 -15.47
N ASN A 211 -15.12 -16.55 -15.84
CA ASN A 211 -16.30 -16.69 -14.96
C ASN A 211 -16.33 -15.69 -13.79
N ILE A 212 -15.57 -14.60 -13.88
CA ILE A 212 -15.64 -13.48 -12.94
C ILE A 212 -16.93 -12.70 -13.22
N ALA A 213 -17.78 -12.56 -12.20
CA ALA A 213 -19.06 -11.87 -12.31
C ALA A 213 -18.91 -10.35 -12.41
N ASP A 214 -18.03 -9.77 -11.58
CA ASP A 214 -17.67 -8.35 -11.61
C ASP A 214 -16.23 -8.22 -12.09
N ILE A 215 -16.07 -7.83 -13.36
CA ILE A 215 -14.77 -7.69 -14.00
C ILE A 215 -14.10 -6.33 -13.72
N ASP A 216 -14.78 -5.43 -13.00
CA ASP A 216 -14.20 -4.18 -12.52
C ASP A 216 -13.30 -4.45 -11.30
N ASP A 217 -11.98 -4.48 -11.53
CA ASP A 217 -10.98 -4.76 -10.49
C ASP A 217 -10.99 -3.71 -9.35
N PHE A 218 -11.66 -2.56 -9.53
CA PHE A 218 -11.72 -1.45 -8.60
C PHE A 218 -13.13 -1.24 -7.99
N SER A 219 -14.07 -2.16 -8.21
CA SER A 219 -15.47 -1.95 -7.82
C SER A 219 -15.65 -1.70 -6.31
N ALA A 220 -14.83 -2.35 -5.47
CA ALA A 220 -14.83 -2.14 -4.02
C ALA A 220 -14.33 -0.74 -3.60
N CYS A 221 -13.46 -0.10 -4.40
CA CYS A 221 -12.98 1.26 -4.13
C CYS A 221 -14.07 2.32 -4.35
N LYS A 222 -15.06 2.04 -5.20
CA LYS A 222 -16.17 2.97 -5.54
C LYS A 222 -15.66 4.36 -5.92
N ILE A 223 -14.67 4.43 -6.81
CA ILE A 223 -14.07 5.69 -7.24
C ILE A 223 -15.04 6.41 -8.19
N ALA A 224 -15.47 7.60 -7.81
CA ALA A 224 -16.44 8.41 -8.55
C ALA A 224 -15.82 9.69 -9.11
N HIS A 225 -14.76 10.20 -8.48
CA HIS A 225 -14.14 11.48 -8.80
C HIS A 225 -12.64 11.48 -8.45
N LYS A 226 -11.90 12.47 -8.93
CA LYS A 226 -10.43 12.51 -8.85
C LYS A 226 -9.94 12.58 -7.39
N GLU A 227 -10.68 13.29 -6.56
CA GLU A 227 -10.38 13.52 -5.15
C GLU A 227 -10.37 12.22 -4.34
N ASP A 228 -11.12 11.21 -4.77
CA ASP A 228 -11.12 9.88 -4.14
C ASP A 228 -9.71 9.27 -4.08
N TRP A 229 -8.85 9.52 -5.08
CA TRP A 229 -7.49 9.00 -5.06
C TRP A 229 -6.64 9.59 -3.92
N VAL A 230 -6.83 10.87 -3.64
CA VAL A 230 -6.17 11.53 -2.53
C VAL A 230 -6.71 10.99 -1.21
N ASP A 231 -8.04 10.86 -1.08
CA ASP A 231 -8.68 10.40 0.14
C ASP A 231 -8.49 8.90 0.43
N LEU A 232 -8.39 8.04 -0.60
CA LEU A 232 -8.28 6.60 -0.45
C LEU A 232 -6.83 6.08 -0.42
N TYR A 233 -5.86 6.86 -0.92
CA TYR A 233 -4.45 6.45 -0.98
C TYR A 233 -3.53 7.45 -0.28
N ALA A 234 -3.41 8.67 -0.80
CA ALA A 234 -2.38 9.62 -0.35
C ALA A 234 -2.58 10.09 1.10
N LYS A 235 -3.83 10.20 1.56
CA LYS A 235 -4.19 10.61 2.92
C LYS A 235 -4.06 9.49 3.97
N PRO A 236 -4.54 8.25 3.73
CA PRO A 236 -4.51 7.21 4.75
C PRO A 236 -3.19 6.47 4.85
N TYR A 237 -2.32 6.48 3.82
CA TYR A 237 -1.11 5.66 3.81
C TYR A 237 0.14 6.41 4.26
N TYR A 238 0.94 5.76 5.11
CA TYR A 238 2.19 6.23 5.68
C TYR A 238 3.30 5.21 5.40
N PHE A 239 4.50 5.70 5.15
CA PHE A 239 5.60 4.87 4.66
C PHE A 239 6.84 5.10 5.53
N GLY A 240 7.26 4.07 6.26
CA GLY A 240 8.47 4.10 7.07
C GLY A 240 9.69 4.08 6.18
N CYS A 241 10.53 5.10 6.32
CA CYS A 241 11.71 5.26 5.51
C CYS A 241 12.95 5.50 6.36
N GLU A 242 14.05 4.91 5.92
CA GLU A 242 15.36 5.13 6.52
C GLU A 242 15.85 6.56 6.28
N ALA A 243 16.79 6.96 7.13
CA ALA A 243 17.34 8.30 7.19
C ALA A 243 17.92 8.79 5.85
N ASP A 244 18.86 8.03 5.31
CA ASP A 244 19.73 8.38 4.18
C ASP A 244 19.15 7.96 2.81
N ASP A 245 17.93 7.41 2.79
CA ASP A 245 17.27 7.01 1.55
C ASP A 245 16.90 8.25 0.71
N ARG A 246 17.66 8.48 -0.36
CA ARG A 246 17.40 9.54 -1.35
C ARG A 246 16.01 9.42 -1.98
N MET A 247 15.41 8.23 -2.00
CA MET A 247 14.07 8.03 -2.52
C MET A 247 13.00 8.69 -1.66
N ASN A 248 13.31 9.11 -0.43
CA ASN A 248 12.43 9.95 0.39
C ASN A 248 11.95 11.21 -0.35
N ALA A 249 12.77 11.75 -1.24
CA ALA A 249 12.40 12.91 -2.07
C ALA A 249 11.19 12.66 -2.99
N THR A 250 10.93 11.39 -3.38
CA THR A 250 9.78 11.07 -4.22
C THR A 250 8.44 11.32 -3.54
N ALA A 251 8.37 11.20 -2.21
CA ALA A 251 7.16 11.54 -1.46
C ALA A 251 6.73 12.98 -1.65
N PHE A 252 7.68 13.88 -1.90
CA PHE A 252 7.46 15.33 -2.00
C PHE A 252 7.56 15.84 -3.45
N GLY A 253 7.83 14.94 -4.41
CA GLY A 253 8.01 15.28 -5.81
C GLY A 253 6.69 15.63 -6.51
N ARG A 254 6.76 16.58 -7.45
CA ARG A 254 5.62 17.00 -8.28
C ARG A 254 5.04 15.91 -9.20
N ASN A 255 5.75 14.79 -9.36
CA ASN A 255 5.36 13.71 -10.26
C ASN A 255 4.32 12.77 -9.64
N ASN A 256 4.10 12.86 -8.33
CA ASN A 256 3.02 12.12 -7.71
C ASN A 256 1.68 12.57 -8.29
N PRO A 257 0.76 11.64 -8.58
CA PRO A 257 -0.57 11.96 -9.07
C PRO A 257 -1.24 13.07 -8.25
N PHE A 258 -1.92 13.99 -8.94
CA PHE A 258 -2.57 15.17 -8.36
C PHE A 258 -1.62 16.15 -7.63
N GLY A 259 -0.30 16.02 -7.82
CA GLY A 259 0.69 16.78 -7.07
C GLY A 259 0.69 16.43 -5.58
N ALA A 260 0.15 15.27 -5.21
CA ALA A 260 0.00 14.86 -3.82
C ALA A 260 1.36 14.62 -3.17
N LYS A 261 1.51 15.09 -1.92
CA LYS A 261 2.62 14.69 -1.06
C LYS A 261 2.24 13.40 -0.33
N LEU A 262 3.08 12.38 -0.40
CA LEU A 262 2.88 11.13 0.33
C LEU A 262 3.43 11.24 1.75
N ASN A 263 2.85 10.48 2.68
CA ASN A 263 3.24 10.55 4.09
C ASN A 263 4.47 9.68 4.40
N ALA A 264 5.63 10.06 3.88
CA ALA A 264 6.90 9.49 4.34
C ALA A 264 7.11 9.83 5.83
N ILE A 265 7.46 8.83 6.64
CA ILE A 265 7.80 8.99 8.05
C ILE A 265 9.23 8.50 8.30
N PHE A 266 10.00 9.32 9.01
CA PHE A 266 11.34 8.96 9.43
C PHE A 266 11.32 7.76 10.39
N SER A 267 12.11 6.75 10.07
CA SER A 267 12.52 5.67 10.95
C SER A 267 14.04 5.68 11.06
N SER A 268 14.55 5.31 12.22
CA SER A 268 15.99 5.29 12.49
C SER A 268 16.56 3.88 12.60
N ASP A 269 15.71 2.86 12.55
CA ASP A 269 15.98 1.43 12.79
C ASP A 269 17.13 1.13 13.79
N ILE A 270 17.08 1.77 14.96
CA ILE A 270 18.18 1.69 15.93
C ILE A 270 18.25 0.26 16.48
N GLY A 271 19.42 -0.36 16.30
CA GLY A 271 19.67 -1.76 16.65
C GLY A 271 19.84 -2.66 15.43
N HIS A 272 19.59 -2.14 14.22
CA HIS A 272 19.86 -2.83 12.97
C HIS A 272 21.34 -2.75 12.55
N PHE A 273 21.75 -3.58 11.58
CA PHE A 273 23.16 -3.78 11.24
C PHE A 273 23.80 -2.59 10.51
N ASP A 274 22.99 -1.73 9.89
CA ASP A 274 23.40 -0.50 9.20
C ASP A 274 23.44 0.73 10.13
N VAL A 275 22.81 0.66 11.31
CA VAL A 275 22.81 1.74 12.31
C VAL A 275 23.88 1.47 13.38
N ILE A 276 25.13 1.72 13.03
CA ILE A 276 26.29 1.48 13.90
C ILE A 276 26.35 2.49 15.08
N ASP A 277 25.85 3.72 14.86
CA ASP A 277 25.79 4.77 15.88
C ASP A 277 24.42 5.45 15.87
N MET A 278 23.69 5.36 17.00
CA MET A 278 22.34 5.94 17.14
C MET A 278 22.29 7.47 16.97
N ARG A 279 23.43 8.16 16.94
CA ARG A 279 23.50 9.62 16.76
C ARG A 279 23.46 10.04 15.29
N HIS A 280 23.71 9.13 14.35
CA HIS A 280 23.86 9.47 12.93
C HIS A 280 22.55 9.58 12.14
N PRO A 281 21.50 8.78 12.38
CA PRO A 281 20.34 8.75 11.47
C PRO A 281 19.67 10.11 11.27
N LEU A 282 19.48 10.91 12.33
CA LEU A 282 18.82 12.21 12.17
C LEU A 282 19.68 13.24 11.43
N PRO A 283 20.99 13.40 11.75
CA PRO A 283 21.91 14.17 10.92
C PRO A 283 21.95 13.72 9.45
N GLU A 284 22.06 12.41 9.18
CA GLU A 284 22.10 11.85 7.82
C GLU A 284 20.82 12.15 7.05
N ALA A 285 19.66 12.07 7.71
CA ALA A 285 18.40 12.47 7.08
C ALA A 285 18.36 13.95 6.66
N TYR A 286 19.10 14.83 7.35
CA TYR A 286 19.15 16.26 7.02
C TYR A 286 20.01 16.52 5.78
N GLU A 287 20.90 15.60 5.38
CA GLU A 287 21.67 15.70 4.14
C GLU A 287 20.76 15.81 2.91
N LEU A 288 19.55 15.24 2.94
CA LEU A 288 18.55 15.43 1.88
C LEU A 288 18.16 16.90 1.67
N VAL A 289 18.23 17.72 2.73
CA VAL A 289 18.02 19.17 2.63
C VAL A 289 19.28 19.86 2.12
N GLU A 290 20.45 19.49 2.65
CA GLU A 290 21.74 20.10 2.27
C GLU A 290 22.08 19.86 0.80
N ASP A 291 21.79 18.66 0.29
CA ASP A 291 21.96 18.25 -1.11
C ASP A 291 20.82 18.77 -2.02
N GLY A 292 19.81 19.43 -1.46
CA GLY A 292 18.71 20.04 -2.22
C GLY A 292 17.71 19.04 -2.80
N HIS A 293 17.62 17.83 -2.23
CA HIS A 293 16.62 16.82 -2.61
C HIS A 293 15.23 17.13 -2.08
N ILE A 294 15.12 17.71 -0.88
CA ILE A 294 13.86 18.11 -0.25
C ILE A 294 13.98 19.50 0.40
N THR A 295 12.85 20.17 0.61
CA THR A 295 12.84 21.45 1.33
C THR A 295 12.88 21.25 2.85
N ALA A 296 13.16 22.31 3.62
CA ALA A 296 13.07 22.26 5.07
C ALA A 296 11.64 21.94 5.58
N ASP A 297 10.60 22.35 4.84
CA ASP A 297 9.21 22.02 5.15
C ASP A 297 8.91 20.54 4.91
N ASP A 298 9.45 19.96 3.83
CA ASP A 298 9.35 18.53 3.55
C ASP A 298 10.09 17.71 4.61
N PHE A 299 11.29 18.16 5.02
CA PHE A 299 12.03 17.53 6.12
C PHE A 299 11.25 17.57 7.43
N ARG A 300 10.58 18.69 7.74
CA ARG A 300 9.68 18.79 8.90
C ARG A 300 8.48 17.85 8.76
N ALA A 301 7.96 17.64 7.55
CA ALA A 301 6.90 16.67 7.33
C ALA A 301 7.37 15.24 7.59
N PHE A 302 8.51 14.89 7.00
CA PHE A 302 9.17 13.58 7.10
C PHE A 302 9.52 13.20 8.54
N THR A 303 10.18 14.09 9.28
CA THR A 303 10.70 13.81 10.63
C THR A 303 9.71 14.05 11.75
N PHE A 304 8.60 14.77 11.49
CA PHE A 304 7.70 15.16 12.57
C PHE A 304 6.21 15.09 12.20
N THR A 305 5.74 15.92 11.27
CA THR A 305 4.27 16.10 11.16
C THR A 305 3.53 14.90 10.61
N ASN A 306 4.14 14.10 9.73
CA ASN A 306 3.52 12.89 9.22
C ASN A 306 3.36 11.86 10.33
N ALA A 307 4.38 11.65 11.17
CA ALA A 307 4.27 10.80 12.35
C ALA A 307 3.20 11.31 13.35
N VAL A 308 3.10 12.63 13.54
CA VAL A 308 2.03 13.21 14.37
C VAL A 308 0.65 12.94 13.77
N ARG A 309 0.48 13.07 12.45
CA ARG A 309 -0.79 12.82 11.77
C ARG A 309 -1.19 11.34 11.81
N LEU A 310 -0.24 10.42 11.62
CA LEU A 310 -0.48 8.97 11.73
C LEU A 310 -1.13 8.62 13.07
N TRP A 311 -0.43 8.92 14.16
CA TRP A 311 -0.84 8.51 15.49
C TRP A 311 -1.92 9.42 16.10
N GLY A 312 -1.80 10.72 15.88
CA GLY A 312 -2.66 11.73 16.49
C GLY A 312 -4.03 11.87 15.82
N THR A 313 -4.15 11.51 14.53
CA THR A 313 -5.49 11.43 13.89
C THR A 313 -6.27 10.26 14.45
N GLN A 314 -5.61 9.11 14.61
CA GLN A 314 -6.24 7.91 15.12
C GLN A 314 -6.55 8.01 16.63
N ASN A 315 -5.66 8.61 17.41
CA ASN A 315 -5.85 8.88 18.83
C ASN A 315 -5.40 10.30 19.17
N PRO A 316 -6.34 11.26 19.30
CA PRO A 316 -6.02 12.66 19.60
C PRO A 316 -5.22 12.87 20.89
N ARG A 317 -5.25 11.88 21.81
CA ARG A 317 -4.51 11.91 23.08
C ARG A 317 -3.15 11.23 23.02
N PHE A 318 -2.74 10.70 21.86
CA PHE A 318 -1.52 9.89 21.73
C PHE A 318 -0.27 10.58 22.30
N PHE A 319 -0.14 11.89 22.05
CA PHE A 319 1.03 12.70 22.45
C PHE A 319 0.87 13.40 23.80
N GLU A 320 -0.23 13.19 24.53
CA GLU A 320 -0.37 13.73 25.88
C GLU A 320 0.77 13.21 26.78
N SER A 321 1.23 14.07 27.69
CA SER A 321 2.35 13.76 28.61
C SER A 321 3.69 13.43 27.92
N THR A 322 3.84 13.77 26.64
CA THR A 322 5.12 13.68 25.91
C THR A 322 5.84 15.03 25.84
N ARG A 323 7.15 15.02 25.52
CA ARG A 323 7.93 16.25 25.31
C ARG A 323 7.43 17.08 24.12
N VAL A 324 6.74 16.45 23.17
CA VAL A 324 6.26 17.09 21.94
C VAL A 324 4.78 17.44 21.99
N ALA A 325 4.08 17.22 23.11
CA ALA A 325 2.63 17.38 23.25
C ALA A 325 2.10 18.70 22.67
N LYS A 326 2.71 19.85 23.03
CA LYS A 326 2.32 21.18 22.54
C LYS A 326 2.45 21.29 21.01
N HIS A 327 3.55 20.81 20.46
CA HIS A 327 3.83 20.89 19.02
C HIS A 327 2.94 19.93 18.22
N ALA A 328 2.71 18.73 18.76
CA ALA A 328 1.81 17.75 18.15
C ALA A 328 0.36 18.27 18.11
N ALA A 329 -0.13 18.86 19.21
CA ALA A 329 -1.44 19.48 19.27
C ALA A 329 -1.61 20.60 18.23
N ALA A 330 -0.58 21.43 18.01
CA ALA A 330 -0.61 22.47 16.98
C ALA A 330 -0.72 21.89 15.56
N VAL A 331 -0.03 20.78 15.27
CA VAL A 331 -0.13 20.08 13.96
C VAL A 331 -1.53 19.52 13.74
N LEU A 332 -2.12 18.89 14.76
CA LEU A 332 -3.47 18.32 14.65
C LEU A 332 -4.55 19.40 14.49
N ALA A 333 -4.45 20.52 15.21
CA ALA A 333 -5.36 21.64 15.06
C ALA A 333 -5.30 22.29 13.67
N ALA A 334 -4.09 22.41 13.10
CA ALA A 334 -3.91 22.92 11.73
C ALA A 334 -4.49 21.98 10.66
N THR A 335 -4.59 20.68 10.96
CA THR A 335 -5.15 19.68 10.04
C THR A 335 -6.68 19.65 10.06
N GLN A 336 -7.31 20.07 11.16
CA GLN A 336 -8.77 20.13 11.33
C GLN A 336 -9.40 21.42 10.79
N THR A 337 -8.60 22.46 10.55
CA THR A 337 -9.08 23.65 9.86
C THR A 337 -9.21 23.28 8.38
N PRO A 338 -10.42 23.29 7.77
CA PRO A 338 -10.52 23.17 6.33
C PRO A 338 -9.67 24.27 5.73
N THR A 339 -8.74 23.94 4.84
CA THR A 339 -8.10 24.93 4.00
C THR A 339 -9.24 25.65 3.29
N LEU A 340 -9.58 26.86 3.74
CA LEU A 340 -10.49 27.75 3.03
C LEU A 340 -10.00 27.72 1.59
N ALA A 341 -10.87 27.26 0.69
CA ALA A 341 -10.58 27.13 -0.72
C ALA A 341 -9.81 28.38 -1.17
N ALA A 342 -8.55 28.19 -1.53
CA ALA A 342 -7.88 29.15 -2.38
C ALA A 342 -8.52 29.01 -3.75
N ALA A 343 -9.70 29.64 -3.87
CA ALA A 343 -10.32 29.99 -5.12
C ALA A 343 -9.50 31.14 -5.71
N GLU A 344 -8.72 30.85 -6.74
CA GLU A 344 -8.86 31.43 -8.10
C GLU A 344 -7.99 30.68 -9.10
#